data_AF-A0A154R481-F1
#
_entry.id   AF-A0A154R481-F1
#
_cell.length_a   1.000
_cell.length_b   1.000
_cell.length_c   1.000
_cell.angle_alpha   90.00
_cell.angle_beta   90.00
_cell.angle_gamma   90.00
#
_symmetry.space_group_name_H-M   'P 1'
#
loop_
_entity.id
_entity.type
_entity.pdbx_description
1 polymer ?
#
loop_
_entity_poly.entity_id
_entity_poly.type
_entity_poly.pdbx_seq_one_letter_code
_entity_poly.pdbx_strand_id
1 'polypeptide(L)'
;MQQLSLSLEPGLAQRYRDMRECFAACVYQRGLGRVAAACDVAPSNLSTMLSGERNLDSSLIEKYMTEFGDTTPALYWAARHLQDSATLRQQAIAAIPDLVAQLQRLVKEAA
;
A
#
# COMPACT_ATOMS: atom_id res chain seq x y z
N MET A 1 12.01 3.10 25.32
CA MET A 1 11.71 2.67 23.94
C MET A 1 10.40 1.93 23.96
N GLN A 2 9.42 2.33 23.16
CA GLN A 2 8.26 1.49 22.88
C GLN A 2 8.58 0.65 21.65
N GLN A 3 8.43 -0.67 21.77
CA GLN A 3 8.64 -1.59 20.66
C GLN A 3 7.39 -1.58 19.78
N LEU A 4 7.54 -1.20 18.51
CA LEU A 4 6.49 -1.27 17.50
C LEU A 4 6.57 -2.62 16.80
N SER A 5 5.48 -3.37 16.79
CA SER A 5 5.33 -4.57 15.95
C SER A 5 4.60 -4.17 14.68
N LEU A 6 5.25 -4.36 13.52
CA LEU A 6 4.68 -4.06 12.21
C LEU A 6 4.28 -5.37 11.53
N SER A 7 2.98 -5.56 11.29
CA SER A 7 2.48 -6.60 10.39
C SER A 7 2.40 -6.03 8.99
N LEU A 8 3.34 -6.42 8.13
CA LEU A 8 3.38 -5.99 6.73
C LEU A 8 2.64 -7.01 5.86
N GLU A 9 1.72 -6.54 5.03
CA GLU A 9 1.06 -7.39 4.03
C GLU A 9 2.10 -7.90 3.02
N PRO A 10 2.17 -9.23 2.77
CA PRO A 10 3.05 -9.78 1.76
C PRO A 10 2.75 -9.16 0.39
N GLY A 11 3.77 -8.71 -0.32
CA GLY A 11 3.59 -8.13 -1.66
C GLY A 11 3.29 -6.63 -1.67
N LEU A 12 3.07 -5.97 -0.52
CA LEU A 12 2.67 -4.55 -0.49
C LEU A 12 3.68 -3.64 -1.19
N ALA A 13 4.99 -3.86 -0.97
CA ALA A 13 6.05 -3.09 -1.62
C ALA A 13 6.15 -3.36 -3.13
N GLN A 14 5.71 -4.54 -3.58
CA GLN A 14 5.73 -4.96 -4.99
C GLN A 14 4.47 -4.56 -5.74
N ARG A 15 3.36 -4.31 -5.03
CA ARG A 15 2.05 -3.96 -5.61
C ARG A 15 2.04 -2.59 -6.29
N TYR A 16 2.89 -1.68 -5.83
CA TYR A 16 2.95 -0.31 -6.32
C TYR A 16 4.38 0.04 -6.75
N ARG A 17 4.51 0.78 -7.85
CA ARG A 17 5.78 1.27 -8.38
C ARG A 17 6.46 2.24 -7.41
N ASP A 18 5.67 3.16 -6.87
CA ASP A 18 6.12 4.22 -5.96
C ASP A 18 5.01 4.61 -4.96
N MET A 19 5.34 5.55 -4.06
CA MET A 19 4.39 6.05 -3.06
C MET A 19 3.19 6.75 -3.70
N ARG A 20 3.38 7.45 -4.82
CA ARG A 20 2.27 8.17 -5.48
C ARG A 20 1.23 7.19 -5.98
N GLU A 21 1.65 6.08 -6.59
CA GLU A 21 0.73 5.03 -7.03
C GLU A 21 0.01 4.35 -5.84
N CYS A 22 0.74 4.04 -4.77
CA CYS A 22 0.14 3.51 -3.54
C CYS A 22 -0.94 4.45 -2.98
N PHE A 23 -0.60 5.74 -2.85
CA PHE A 23 -1.52 6.76 -2.37
C PHE A 23 -2.72 6.95 -3.30
N ALA A 24 -2.51 6.97 -4.62
CA ALA A 24 -3.57 7.05 -5.60
C ALA A 24 -4.58 5.90 -5.46
N ALA A 25 -4.11 4.67 -5.30
CA ALA A 25 -4.97 3.51 -5.07
C ALA A 25 -5.84 3.67 -3.82
N CYS A 26 -5.25 4.13 -2.72
CA CYS A 26 -5.96 4.43 -1.47
C CYS A 26 -7.04 5.52 -1.67
N VAL A 27 -6.68 6.61 -2.35
CA VAL A 27 -7.61 7.71 -2.66
C VAL A 27 -8.79 7.24 -3.50
N TYR A 28 -8.52 6.51 -4.59
CA TYR A 28 -9.58 6.05 -5.49
C TYR A 28 -10.50 5.02 -4.84
N GLN A 29 -9.96 4.14 -3.99
CA GLN A 29 -10.76 3.18 -3.22
C GLN A 29 -11.76 3.88 -2.29
N ARG A 30 -11.40 5.03 -1.70
CA ARG A 30 -12.28 5.81 -0.81
C ARG A 30 -13.13 6.87 -1.54
N GLY A 31 -12.80 7.15 -2.79
CA GLY A 31 -13.42 8.15 -3.64
C GLY A 31 -12.67 9.48 -3.64
N LEU A 32 -12.21 9.91 -4.82
CA LEU A 32 -11.42 11.13 -5.03
C LEU A 32 -12.06 12.37 -4.40
N GLY A 33 -13.35 12.61 -4.65
CA GLY A 33 -14.04 13.81 -4.13
C GLY A 33 -14.17 13.81 -2.61
N ARG A 34 -14.38 12.65 -1.99
CA ARG A 34 -14.46 12.50 -0.54
C ARG A 34 -13.12 12.81 0.11
N VAL A 35 -12.04 12.26 -0.44
CA VAL A 35 -10.69 12.51 0.07
C VAL A 35 -10.27 13.95 -0.13
N ALA A 36 -10.55 14.51 -1.31
CA ALA A 36 -10.25 15.90 -1.61
C ALA A 36 -10.91 16.85 -0.60
N ALA A 37 -12.21 16.64 -0.32
CA ALA A 37 -12.95 17.43 0.66
C ALA A 37 -12.39 17.29 2.08
N ALA A 38 -12.09 16.07 2.54
CA ALA A 38 -11.55 15.83 3.88
C ALA A 38 -10.15 16.43 4.06
N CYS A 39 -9.35 16.46 3.00
CA CYS A 39 -8.00 17.02 3.03
C CYS A 39 -7.92 18.51 2.68
N ASP A 40 -9.06 19.17 2.49
CA ASP A 40 -9.17 20.60 2.18
C ASP A 40 -8.46 20.98 0.85
N VAL A 41 -8.60 20.13 -0.17
CA VAL A 41 -8.05 20.33 -1.51
C VAL A 41 -9.13 20.18 -2.58
N ALA A 42 -9.00 20.91 -3.69
CA ALA A 42 -9.89 20.72 -4.83
C ALA A 42 -9.69 19.32 -5.47
N PRO A 43 -10.76 18.60 -5.89
CA PRO A 43 -10.63 17.29 -6.51
C PRO A 43 -9.73 17.26 -7.76
N SER A 44 -9.79 18.30 -8.59
CA SER A 44 -8.92 18.43 -9.78
C SER A 44 -7.45 18.60 -9.41
N ASN A 45 -7.17 19.34 -8.32
CA ASN A 45 -5.82 19.51 -7.81
C ASN A 45 -5.27 18.19 -7.24
N LEU A 46 -6.08 17.45 -6.49
CA LEU A 46 -5.69 16.13 -6.01
C LEU A 46 -5.42 15.18 -7.19
N SER A 47 -6.30 15.15 -8.20
CA SER A 47 -6.11 14.31 -9.39
C SER A 47 -4.80 14.60 -10.12
N THR A 48 -4.43 15.86 -10.30
CA THR A 48 -3.17 16.25 -10.98
C THR A 48 -1.93 15.93 -10.16
N MET A 49 -2.02 15.98 -8.82
CA MET A 49 -0.95 15.48 -7.95
C MET A 49 -0.76 13.95 -8.05
N LEU A 50 -1.87 13.22 -8.17
CA LEU A 50 -1.87 11.77 -8.31
C LEU A 50 -1.41 11.29 -9.70
N SER A 51 -1.72 12.04 -10.77
CA SER A 51 -1.22 11.75 -12.13
C SER A 51 0.27 12.09 -12.29
N GLY A 52 0.79 12.95 -11.42
CA GLY A 52 2.18 13.38 -11.42
C GLY A 52 2.47 14.61 -12.26
N GLU A 53 1.44 15.25 -12.81
CA GLU A 53 1.52 16.58 -13.41
C GLU A 53 1.84 17.66 -12.38
N ARG A 54 1.50 17.41 -11.10
CA ARG A 54 1.84 18.28 -9.96
C ARG A 54 2.59 17.50 -8.88
N ASN A 55 3.43 18.20 -8.12
CA ASN A 55 4.06 17.67 -6.93
C ASN A 55 3.01 17.26 -5.90
N LEU A 56 3.12 16.01 -5.42
CA LEU A 56 2.32 15.51 -4.32
C LEU A 56 2.99 15.94 -3.01
N ASP A 57 2.29 16.77 -2.24
CA ASP A 57 2.76 17.19 -0.92
C ASP A 57 2.65 16.03 0.08
N SER A 58 3.73 15.75 0.81
CA SER A 58 3.74 14.70 1.85
C SER A 58 2.74 15.00 2.97
N SER A 59 2.48 16.28 3.26
CA SER A 59 1.48 16.67 4.26
C SER A 59 0.07 16.16 3.92
N LEU A 60 -0.22 15.99 2.64
CA LEU A 60 -1.51 15.48 2.17
C LEU A 60 -1.68 13.99 2.49
N ILE A 61 -0.59 13.22 2.44
CA ILE A 61 -0.56 11.81 2.80
C ILE A 61 -0.78 11.68 4.32
N GLU A 62 -0.12 12.51 5.12
CA GLU A 62 -0.30 12.53 6.58
C GLU A 62 -1.73 12.88 6.99
N LYS A 63 -2.31 13.93 6.37
CA LYS A 63 -3.72 14.30 6.57
C LYS A 63 -4.64 13.15 6.21
N TYR A 64 -4.44 12.52 5.06
CA TYR A 64 -5.23 11.36 4.66
C TYR A 64 -5.17 10.23 5.69
N MET A 65 -3.97 9.85 6.15
CA MET A 65 -3.81 8.77 7.13
C MET A 65 -4.54 9.10 8.45
N THR A 66 -4.52 10.37 8.86
CA THR A 66 -5.21 10.86 10.06
C THR A 66 -6.73 10.84 9.90
N GLU A 67 -7.25 11.42 8.82
CA GLU A 67 -8.69 11.56 8.57
C GLU A 67 -9.38 10.21 8.30
N PHE A 68 -8.69 9.30 7.61
CA PHE A 68 -9.28 8.04 7.15
C PHE A 68 -8.86 6.82 7.97
N GLY A 69 -7.94 6.99 8.93
CA GLY A 69 -7.36 5.90 9.72
C GLY A 69 -6.63 4.86 8.86
N ASP A 70 -6.17 5.26 7.68
CA ASP A 70 -5.63 4.36 6.68
C ASP A 70 -4.10 4.46 6.64
N THR A 71 -3.43 3.53 7.33
CA THR A 71 -1.96 3.54 7.43
C THR A 71 -1.27 2.85 6.25
N THR A 72 -1.99 2.47 5.19
CA THR A 72 -1.43 1.79 4.01
C THR A 72 -0.21 2.53 3.42
N PRO A 73 -0.23 3.88 3.26
CA PRO A 73 0.96 4.60 2.79
C PRO A 73 2.18 4.41 3.71
N ALA A 74 2.02 4.56 5.02
CA ALA A 74 3.13 4.33 5.96
C ALA A 74 3.66 2.89 5.90
N LEU A 75 2.77 1.90 5.83
CA LEU A 75 3.12 0.48 5.71
C LEU A 75 3.84 0.18 4.39
N TYR A 76 3.48 0.84 3.30
CA TYR A 76 4.18 0.71 2.03
C TYR A 76 5.64 1.20 2.13
N TRP A 77 5.89 2.37 2.72
CA TRP A 77 7.27 2.82 2.93
C TRP A 77 8.05 1.90 3.84
N ALA A 78 7.43 1.44 4.93
CA ALA A 78 8.05 0.48 5.84
C ALA A 78 8.41 -0.82 5.11
N ALA A 79 7.49 -1.38 4.33
CA ALA A 79 7.74 -2.57 3.53
C ALA A 79 8.83 -2.35 2.48
N ARG A 80 8.86 -1.18 1.84
CA ARG A 80 9.83 -0.90 0.77
C ARG A 80 11.24 -0.62 1.27
N HIS A 81 11.38 0.03 2.42
CA HIS A 81 12.66 0.58 2.87
C HIS A 81 13.21 -0.07 4.15
N LEU A 82 12.37 -0.70 4.97
CA LEU A 82 12.79 -1.33 6.23
C LEU A 82 12.91 -2.85 6.12
N GLN A 83 12.47 -3.47 5.02
CA GLN A 83 12.67 -4.90 4.80
C GLN A 83 14.10 -5.18 4.37
N ASP A 84 14.81 -6.01 5.14
CA ASP A 84 16.06 -6.60 4.69
C ASP A 84 15.78 -7.63 3.57
N SER A 85 16.58 -7.56 2.50
CA SER A 85 16.50 -8.47 1.35
C SER A 85 16.64 -9.93 1.76
N ALA A 86 17.41 -10.22 2.82
CA ALA A 86 17.54 -11.57 3.36
C ALA A 86 16.23 -12.07 4.01
N THR A 87 15.56 -11.19 4.77
CA THR A 87 14.28 -11.49 5.43
C THR A 87 13.17 -11.71 4.39
N LEU A 88 13.13 -10.87 3.35
CA LEU A 88 12.15 -10.97 2.27
C LEU A 88 12.30 -12.30 1.50
N ARG A 89 13.54 -12.72 1.22
CA ARG A 89 13.83 -14.01 0.58
C ARG A 89 13.41 -15.19 1.47
N GLN A 90 13.68 -15.14 2.76
CA GLN A 90 13.29 -16.20 3.71
C GLN A 90 11.76 -16.33 3.81
N GLN A 91 11.04 -15.21 3.90
CA GLN A 91 9.58 -15.19 3.90
C GLN A 91 8.99 -15.76 2.61
N ALA A 92 9.57 -15.39 1.45
CA ALA A 92 9.14 -15.92 0.16
C ALA A 92 9.33 -17.45 0.08
N ILE A 93 10.46 -17.97 0.55
CA ILE A 93 10.73 -19.42 0.59
C ILE A 93 9.75 -20.12 1.55
N ALA A 94 9.49 -19.53 2.73
CA ALA A 94 8.59 -20.10 3.72
C ALA A 94 7.12 -20.18 3.26
N ALA A 95 6.70 -19.31 2.34
CA ALA A 95 5.34 -19.30 1.80
C ALA A 95 5.10 -20.34 0.67
N ILE A 96 6.15 -20.94 0.10
CA ILE A 96 6.03 -21.88 -1.03
C ILE A 96 5.18 -23.11 -0.70
N PRO A 97 5.35 -23.81 0.45
CA PRO A 97 4.59 -25.02 0.73
C PRO A 97 3.08 -24.79 0.76
N ASP A 98 2.64 -23.68 1.38
CA ASP A 98 1.23 -23.33 1.47
C ASP A 98 0.62 -22.99 0.11
N LEU A 99 1.36 -22.25 -0.73
CA LEU A 99 0.95 -21.94 -2.10
C LEU A 99 0.84 -23.19 -2.97
N VAL A 100 1.78 -24.13 -2.84
CA VAL A 100 1.73 -25.42 -3.55
C VAL A 100 0.50 -26.22 -3.12
N ALA A 101 0.21 -26.28 -1.82
CA ALA A 101 -0.98 -26.97 -1.31
C ALA A 101 -2.29 -26.32 -1.78
N GLN A 102 -2.32 -24.99 -1.91
CA GLN A 102 -3.47 -24.26 -2.44
C GLN A 102 -3.66 -24.51 -3.94
N LEU A 103 -2.59 -24.49 -4.72
CA LEU A 103 -2.58 -24.84 -6.15
C LEU A 103 -3.11 -26.26 -6.39
N GLN A 104 -2.62 -27.24 -5.61
CA GLN A 104 -3.06 -28.63 -5.73
C GLN A 104 -4.56 -28.80 -5.47
N ARG A 105 -5.14 -28.02 -4.54
CA ARG A 105 -6.59 -28.02 -4.30
C ARG A 105 -7.35 -27.46 -5.49
N LEU A 106 -6.97 -26.30 -6.00
CA LEU A 106 -7.63 -25.66 -7.14
C LEU A 106 -7.57 -26.53 -8.40
N VAL A 107 -6.45 -27.21 -8.65
CA VAL A 107 -6.32 -28.16 -9.77
C VAL A 107 -7.29 -29.34 -9.63
N LYS A 108 -7.48 -29.86 -8.40
CA LYS A 108 -8.46 -30.94 -8.15
C LYS A 108 -9.90 -30.48 -8.32
N GLU A 109 -10.21 -29.22 -8.03
CA GLU A 109 -11.56 -28.66 -8.18
C GLU A 109 -11.90 -28.34 -9.65
N ALA A 110 -10.88 -28.06 -10.47
CA ALA A 110 -11.02 -27.74 -11.89
C ALA A 110 -10.97 -28.96 -12.83
N ALA A 111 -10.61 -30.15 -12.32
CA ALA A 111 -10.53 -31.40 -13.06
C ALA A 111 -11.77 -32.27 -12.84
#